data_AF-A0A9F2R5E8-F1
#
_entry.id   AF-A0A9F2R5E8-F1
#
_cell.length_a   1.000
_cell.length_b   1.000
_cell.length_c   1.000
_cell.angle_alpha   90.00
_cell.angle_beta   90.00
_cell.angle_gamma   90.00
#
_symmetry.space_group_name_H-M   'P 1'
#
loop_
_entity.id
_entity.type
_entity.pdbx_description
1 polymer ?
#
loop_
_entity_poly.entity_id
_entity_poly.type
_entity_poly.pdbx_seq_one_letter_code
_entity_poly.pdbx_strand_id
1 'polypeptide(L)'
;MPQRPGEEEEEEREREDAARLLCSVNTREPCQVVFCNRTPRLVSPVWLDFDGKPRPYPTLKPGTGRRMHSYLEHLWLFRDAGTDDSLLVNQTELFVATRNTNGQPIFANITLPVFTLKERCLQVVRTLVKPGNYRKLDIVRSLYEDLEDYPDIRKDLQRLSLERHNRLRNGI
;
A
#
# COMPACT_ATOMS: atom_id res chain seq x y z
N MET A 1 -35.87 23.68 13.98
CA MET A 1 -34.71 23.79 14.89
C MET A 1 -33.53 24.20 14.04
N PRO A 2 -32.95 25.40 14.21
CA PRO A 2 -31.78 25.80 13.42
C PRO A 2 -30.54 25.05 13.93
N GLN A 3 -29.72 24.54 13.00
CA GLN A 3 -28.43 23.88 13.27
C GLN A 3 -27.45 24.88 13.89
N ARG A 4 -26.58 24.40 14.79
CA ARG A 4 -25.65 25.28 15.53
C ARG A 4 -24.44 25.61 14.65
N PRO A 5 -23.94 26.86 14.68
CA PRO A 5 -22.86 27.34 13.79
C PRO A 5 -21.47 26.70 14.00
N GLY A 6 -21.34 25.64 14.81
CA GLY A 6 -20.09 24.86 14.96
C GLY A 6 -20.17 23.44 14.37
N GLU A 7 -21.38 22.93 14.08
CA GLU A 7 -21.58 21.58 13.54
C GLU A 7 -21.14 21.51 12.06
N GLU A 8 -21.32 22.59 11.30
CA GLU A 8 -20.91 22.68 9.89
C GLU A 8 -19.37 22.74 9.74
N GLU A 9 -18.66 23.45 10.61
CA GLU A 9 -17.18 23.53 10.59
C GLU A 9 -16.51 22.22 11.03
N GLU A 10 -17.11 21.49 11.99
CA GLU A 10 -16.66 20.16 12.39
C GLU A 10 -16.91 19.13 11.29
N GLU A 11 -18.09 19.14 10.66
CA GLU A 11 -18.39 18.27 9.51
C GLU A 11 -17.47 18.55 8.31
N GLU A 12 -17.12 19.81 8.05
CA GLU A 12 -16.23 20.18 6.94
C GLU A 12 -14.78 19.75 7.20
N ARG A 13 -14.30 19.85 8.45
CA ARG A 13 -12.99 19.29 8.87
C ARG A 13 -12.98 17.77 8.83
N GLU A 14 -14.03 17.10 9.28
CA GLU A 14 -14.15 15.65 9.20
C GLU A 14 -14.20 15.17 7.74
N ARG A 15 -14.85 15.93 6.85
CA ARG A 15 -14.83 15.65 5.39
C ARG A 15 -13.45 15.88 4.78
N GLU A 16 -12.71 16.92 5.19
CA GLU A 16 -11.32 17.13 4.76
C GLU A 16 -10.39 16.03 5.27
N ASP A 17 -10.52 15.61 6.53
CA ASP A 17 -9.70 14.56 7.12
C ASP A 17 -10.06 13.17 6.55
N ALA A 18 -11.34 12.90 6.28
CA ALA A 18 -11.78 11.73 5.53
C ALA A 18 -11.29 11.75 4.08
N ALA A 19 -11.24 12.91 3.42
CA ALA A 19 -10.68 13.06 2.07
C ALA A 19 -9.16 12.83 2.05
N ARG A 20 -8.47 13.01 3.18
CA ARG A 20 -7.06 12.66 3.34
C ARG A 20 -6.88 11.16 3.56
N LEU A 21 -7.79 10.46 4.23
CA LEU A 21 -7.61 9.06 4.60
C LEU A 21 -7.79 8.10 3.41
N LEU A 22 -6.82 7.20 3.22
CA LEU A 22 -6.92 6.07 2.31
C LEU A 22 -7.58 4.90 3.04
N CYS A 23 -8.88 4.71 2.83
CA CYS A 23 -9.64 3.61 3.42
C CYS A 23 -10.55 2.93 2.38
N SER A 24 -10.95 1.69 2.68
CA SER A 24 -11.97 1.01 1.87
C SER A 24 -13.36 1.57 2.13
N VAL A 25 -14.23 1.50 1.14
CA VAL A 25 -15.66 1.82 1.29
C VAL A 25 -16.45 0.55 1.58
N ASN A 26 -17.37 0.62 2.56
CA ASN A 26 -18.24 -0.51 2.91
C ASN A 26 -19.46 -0.60 1.98
N THR A 27 -19.21 -0.91 0.70
CA THR A 27 -20.26 -1.01 -0.33
C THR A 27 -21.20 -2.20 -0.12
N ARG A 28 -20.73 -3.25 0.57
CA ARG A 28 -21.40 -4.56 0.71
C ARG A 28 -21.68 -5.27 -0.63
N GLU A 29 -21.08 -4.80 -1.71
CA GLU A 29 -21.19 -5.40 -3.03
C GLU A 29 -20.00 -6.35 -3.25
N PRO A 30 -20.22 -7.69 -3.26
CA PRO A 30 -19.13 -8.64 -3.39
C PRO A 30 -18.49 -8.56 -4.78
N CYS A 31 -17.17 -8.65 -4.83
CA CYS A 31 -16.42 -8.77 -6.07
C CYS A 31 -15.37 -9.89 -6.00
N GLN A 32 -15.17 -10.57 -7.12
CA GLN A 32 -14.20 -11.65 -7.27
C GLN A 32 -12.89 -11.08 -7.81
N VAL A 33 -11.81 -11.25 -7.05
CA VAL A 33 -10.47 -10.80 -7.42
C VAL A 33 -9.52 -12.00 -7.43
N VAL A 34 -8.58 -12.03 -8.38
CA VAL A 34 -7.50 -13.02 -8.42
C VAL A 34 -6.19 -12.28 -8.22
N PHE A 35 -5.55 -12.49 -7.08
CA PHE A 35 -4.19 -12.00 -6.85
C PHE A 35 -3.21 -12.92 -7.54
N CYS A 36 -2.37 -12.36 -8.41
CA CYS A 36 -1.38 -13.10 -9.19
C CYS A 36 0.01 -12.62 -8.80
N ASN A 37 0.74 -13.40 -8.00
CA ASN A 37 2.11 -13.08 -7.67
C ASN A 37 3.04 -13.41 -8.85
N ARG A 38 3.40 -12.39 -9.64
CA ARG A 38 4.35 -12.51 -10.76
C ARG A 38 5.77 -12.10 -10.34
N THR A 39 6.05 -12.09 -9.04
CA THR A 39 7.35 -11.74 -8.48
C THR A 39 8.07 -12.98 -7.96
N PRO A 40 9.40 -12.91 -7.80
CA PRO A 40 10.17 -13.93 -7.07
C PRO A 40 10.02 -13.80 -5.54
N ARG A 41 9.24 -12.84 -5.02
CA ARG A 41 9.11 -12.57 -3.58
C ARG A 41 7.94 -13.34 -2.96
N LEU A 42 8.03 -13.60 -1.66
CA LEU A 42 6.87 -14.00 -0.86
C LEU A 42 6.04 -12.74 -0.61
N VAL A 43 4.82 -12.69 -1.15
CA VAL A 43 4.00 -11.47 -1.09
C VAL A 43 3.05 -11.52 0.10
N SER A 44 2.97 -10.42 0.85
CA SER A 44 1.94 -10.13 1.84
C SER A 44 0.90 -9.18 1.25
N PRO A 45 -0.32 -9.66 0.91
CA PRO A 45 -1.43 -8.79 0.58
C PRO A 45 -1.91 -8.07 1.84
N VAL A 46 -2.19 -6.78 1.73
CA VAL A 46 -2.68 -5.96 2.84
C VAL A 46 -3.91 -5.19 2.38
N TRP A 47 -5.00 -5.37 3.11
CA TRP A 47 -6.24 -4.63 2.92
C TRP A 47 -6.23 -3.39 3.81
N LEU A 48 -6.65 -2.25 3.30
CA LEU A 48 -6.94 -1.09 4.14
C LEU A 48 -8.38 -1.20 4.62
N ASP A 49 -8.60 -1.35 5.92
CA ASP A 49 -9.96 -1.43 6.44
C ASP A 49 -10.72 -0.09 6.30
N PHE A 50 -11.93 -0.04 6.84
CA PHE A 50 -12.79 1.14 6.77
C PHE A 50 -12.22 2.35 7.54
N ASP A 51 -11.29 2.12 8.48
CA ASP A 51 -10.56 3.17 9.19
C ASP A 51 -9.22 3.52 8.50
N GLY A 52 -8.92 2.88 7.36
CA GLY A 52 -7.63 3.02 6.67
C GLY A 52 -6.47 2.28 7.36
N LYS A 53 -6.76 1.40 8.33
CA LYS A 53 -5.73 0.62 9.02
C LYS A 53 -5.34 -0.59 8.17
N PRO A 54 -4.02 -0.88 8.01
CA PRO A 54 -3.56 -2.02 7.24
C PRO A 54 -3.87 -3.34 7.96
N ARG A 55 -4.53 -4.26 7.25
CA ARG A 55 -4.89 -5.61 7.68
C ARG A 55 -4.19 -6.64 6.79
N PRO A 56 -3.18 -7.36 7.31
CA PRO A 56 -2.47 -8.36 6.53
C PRO A 56 -3.35 -9.58 6.25
N TYR A 57 -3.18 -10.15 5.06
CA TYR A 57 -3.82 -11.39 4.62
C TYR A 57 -2.77 -12.49 4.40
N PRO A 58 -3.18 -13.76 4.29
CA PRO A 58 -2.23 -14.86 4.15
C PRO A 58 -1.34 -14.68 2.91
N THR A 59 -0.06 -15.00 3.05
CA THR A 59 0.94 -14.73 2.02
C THR A 59 0.74 -15.54 0.74
N LEU A 60 1.31 -15.05 -0.37
CA LEU A 60 1.31 -15.67 -1.69
C LEU A 60 2.74 -16.05 -2.07
N LYS A 61 2.96 -17.33 -2.39
CA LYS A 61 4.25 -17.83 -2.85
C LYS A 61 4.61 -17.26 -4.24
N PRO A 62 5.90 -17.15 -4.57
CA PRO A 62 6.35 -16.75 -5.90
C PRO A 62 5.65 -17.54 -7.02
N GLY A 63 5.20 -16.85 -8.07
CA GLY A 63 4.56 -17.47 -9.25
C GLY A 63 3.16 -18.04 -9.01
N THR A 64 2.56 -17.86 -7.82
CA THR A 64 1.24 -18.40 -7.49
C THR A 64 0.12 -17.38 -7.60
N GLY A 65 -1.11 -17.87 -7.82
CA GLY A 65 -2.32 -17.05 -7.77
C GLY A 65 -3.28 -17.50 -6.68
N ARG A 66 -4.09 -16.57 -6.16
CA ARG A 66 -5.18 -16.87 -5.21
C ARG A 66 -6.45 -16.09 -5.56
N ARG A 67 -7.57 -16.81 -5.62
CA ARG A 67 -8.91 -16.20 -5.67
C ARG A 67 -9.27 -15.64 -4.30
N MET A 68 -9.75 -14.41 -4.29
CA MET A 68 -10.12 -13.65 -3.12
C MET A 68 -11.55 -13.14 -3.27
N HIS A 69 -12.34 -13.31 -2.22
CA HIS A 69 -13.61 -12.63 -2.07
C HIS A 69 -13.33 -11.25 -1.48
N SER A 70 -13.52 -10.21 -2.27
CA SER A 70 -13.41 -8.82 -1.84
C SER A 70 -14.75 -8.12 -2.04
N TYR A 71 -14.78 -6.79 -1.86
CA TYR A 71 -15.95 -5.97 -2.13
C TYR A 71 -15.57 -4.76 -2.98
N LEU A 72 -16.55 -4.21 -3.68
CA LEU A 72 -16.37 -3.02 -4.50
C LEU A 72 -15.75 -1.89 -3.66
N GLU A 73 -14.75 -1.20 -4.23
CA GLU A 73 -13.99 -0.10 -3.61
C GLU A 73 -13.12 -0.51 -2.41
N HIS A 74 -12.85 -1.80 -2.23
CA HIS A 74 -11.82 -2.22 -1.29
C HIS A 74 -10.42 -1.88 -1.81
N LEU A 75 -9.60 -1.29 -0.94
CA LEU A 75 -8.23 -0.87 -1.21
C LEU A 75 -7.24 -1.95 -0.76
N TRP A 76 -6.34 -2.31 -1.68
CA TRP A 76 -5.31 -3.31 -1.46
C TRP A 76 -3.95 -2.78 -1.87
N LEU A 77 -2.94 -3.21 -1.13
CA LEU A 77 -1.53 -2.99 -1.45
C LEU A 77 -0.75 -4.25 -1.11
N PHE A 78 0.43 -4.39 -1.70
CA PHE A 78 1.19 -5.64 -1.68
C PHE A 78 2.62 -5.36 -1.27
N ARG A 79 3.12 -6.16 -0.33
CA ARG A 79 4.44 -6.00 0.26
C ARG A 79 5.24 -7.28 0.14
N ASP A 80 6.56 -7.17 0.15
CA ASP A 80 7.40 -8.32 0.49
C ASP A 80 7.12 -8.71 1.95
N ALA A 81 6.80 -9.98 2.19
CA ALA A 81 6.38 -10.46 3.50
C ALA A 81 7.52 -10.45 4.54
N GLY A 82 8.79 -10.43 4.11
CA GLY A 82 9.95 -10.43 4.99
C GLY A 82 10.57 -9.05 5.22
N THR A 83 10.58 -8.20 4.19
CA THR A 83 11.25 -6.89 4.24
C THR A 83 10.30 -5.70 4.28
N ASP A 84 9.01 -5.93 4.11
CA ASP A 84 8.01 -4.89 3.87
C ASP A 84 8.33 -4.01 2.64
N ASP A 85 9.15 -4.47 1.68
CA ASP A 85 9.37 -3.71 0.44
C ASP A 85 8.06 -3.54 -0.34
N SER A 86 7.78 -2.31 -0.83
CA SER A 86 6.64 -2.03 -1.70
C SER A 86 6.67 -2.86 -3.00
N LEU A 87 5.54 -3.46 -3.34
CA LEU A 87 5.33 -4.10 -4.64
C LEU A 87 4.24 -3.36 -5.41
N LEU A 88 4.30 -3.45 -6.74
CA LEU A 88 3.26 -2.89 -7.60
C LEU A 88 2.19 -3.92 -7.87
N VAL A 89 0.99 -3.44 -8.10
CA VAL A 89 -0.16 -4.22 -8.56
C VAL A 89 -0.73 -3.53 -9.79
N ASN A 90 -0.77 -4.24 -10.92
CA ASN A 90 -1.19 -3.66 -12.19
C ASN A 90 -0.45 -2.34 -12.53
N GLN A 91 0.84 -2.27 -12.21
CA GLN A 91 1.71 -1.09 -12.38
C GLN A 91 1.38 0.13 -11.50
N THR A 92 0.54 -0.04 -10.47
CA THR A 92 0.23 1.00 -9.47
C THR A 92 0.55 0.53 -8.05
N GLU A 93 0.66 1.44 -7.09
CA GLU A 93 0.94 1.10 -5.69
C GLU A 93 -0.31 0.62 -4.93
N LEU A 94 -1.48 1.03 -5.40
CA LEU A 94 -2.78 0.71 -4.83
C LEU A 94 -3.64 -0.01 -5.87
N PHE A 95 -4.31 -1.07 -5.44
CA PHE A 95 -5.36 -1.75 -6.19
C PHE A 95 -6.71 -1.45 -5.55
N VAL A 96 -7.64 -0.94 -6.37
CA VAL A 96 -9.03 -0.74 -5.98
C VAL A 96 -9.86 -1.82 -6.64
N ALA A 97 -10.59 -2.59 -5.83
CA ALA A 97 -11.44 -3.64 -6.36
C ALA A 97 -12.65 -3.02 -7.08
N THR A 98 -12.83 -3.38 -8.36
CA THR A 98 -13.92 -2.87 -9.21
C THR A 98 -15.03 -3.92 -9.38
N ARG A 99 -16.06 -3.60 -10.15
CA ARG A 99 -17.16 -4.54 -10.45
C ARG A 99 -16.71 -5.57 -11.48
N ASN A 100 -17.11 -6.84 -11.28
CA ASN A 100 -16.85 -7.91 -12.23
C ASN A 100 -17.65 -7.71 -13.52
N THR A 101 -16.97 -7.55 -14.65
CA THR A 101 -17.61 -7.47 -15.97
C THR A 101 -17.83 -8.88 -16.52
N ASN A 102 -19.05 -9.19 -16.96
CA ASN A 102 -19.42 -10.48 -17.58
C ASN A 102 -19.06 -11.72 -16.73
N GLY A 103 -19.08 -11.60 -15.40
CA GLY A 103 -18.72 -12.69 -14.48
C GLY A 103 -17.23 -13.03 -14.44
N GLN A 104 -16.36 -12.28 -15.12
CA GLN A 104 -14.92 -12.51 -15.06
C GLN A 104 -14.32 -11.90 -13.79
N PRO A 105 -13.40 -12.62 -13.11
CA PRO A 105 -12.69 -12.06 -11.97
C PRO A 105 -11.73 -10.95 -12.42
N ILE A 106 -11.49 -10.00 -11.54
CA ILE A 106 -10.50 -8.94 -11.78
C ILE A 106 -9.13 -9.48 -11.38
N PHE A 107 -8.13 -9.28 -12.23
CA PHE A 107 -6.76 -9.71 -11.92
C PHE A 107 -5.97 -8.59 -11.27
N ALA A 108 -5.37 -8.89 -10.12
CA ALA A 108 -4.40 -8.04 -9.46
C ALA A 108 -3.01 -8.64 -9.71
N ASN A 109 -2.33 -8.19 -10.76
CA ASN A 109 -1.02 -8.71 -11.15
C ASN A 109 0.07 -8.01 -10.34
N ILE A 110 0.64 -8.72 -9.39
CA ILE A 110 1.66 -8.20 -8.48
C ILE A 110 3.02 -8.34 -9.15
N THR A 111 3.76 -7.22 -9.27
CA THR A 111 5.05 -7.13 -9.96
C THR A 111 6.07 -6.40 -9.11
N LEU A 112 7.36 -6.68 -9.33
CA LEU A 112 8.42 -5.87 -8.76
C LEU A 112 8.41 -4.48 -9.43
N PRO A 113 8.51 -3.38 -8.66
CA PRO A 113 8.84 -2.10 -9.25
C PRO A 113 10.27 -2.12 -9.79
N VAL A 114 10.57 -1.21 -10.71
CA VAL A 114 11.94 -0.89 -11.08
C VAL A 114 12.51 -0.01 -9.96
N PHE A 115 13.10 -0.65 -8.95
CA PHE A 115 13.77 0.06 -7.87
C PHE A 115 14.92 0.92 -8.41
N THR A 116 15.17 2.06 -7.77
CA THR A 116 16.42 2.78 -8.00
C THR A 116 17.61 1.88 -7.63
N LEU A 117 18.76 2.11 -8.25
CA LEU A 117 19.97 1.37 -7.89
C LEU A 117 20.31 1.54 -6.40
N LYS A 118 20.11 2.74 -5.85
CA LYS A 118 20.28 3.02 -4.42
C LYS A 118 19.41 2.10 -3.57
N GLU A 119 18.10 2.08 -3.81
CA GLU A 119 17.16 1.27 -3.02
C GLU A 119 17.47 -0.23 -3.14
N ARG A 120 17.80 -0.69 -4.36
CA ARG A 120 18.15 -2.09 -4.56
C ARG A 120 19.42 -2.48 -3.81
N CYS A 121 20.43 -1.61 -3.77
CA CYS A 121 21.63 -1.83 -2.97
C CYS A 121 21.30 -1.88 -1.47
N LEU A 122 20.47 -0.97 -0.96
CA LEU A 122 20.04 -0.98 0.45
C LEU A 122 19.33 -2.29 0.81
N GLN A 123 18.41 -2.76 -0.03
CA GLN A 123 17.74 -4.05 0.14
C GLN A 123 18.73 -5.21 0.26
N VAL A 124 19.76 -5.25 -0.59
CA VAL A 124 20.78 -6.32 -0.55
C VAL A 124 21.68 -6.19 0.69
N VAL A 125 22.08 -4.98 1.08
CA VAL A 125 22.90 -4.81 2.29
C VAL A 125 22.13 -5.22 3.53
N ARG A 126 20.83 -4.88 3.63
CA ARG A 126 19.95 -5.27 4.75
C ARG A 126 19.79 -6.79 4.89
N THR A 127 19.94 -7.57 3.81
CA THR A 127 19.89 -9.05 3.91
C THR A 127 21.22 -9.67 4.32
N LEU A 128 22.34 -8.98 4.07
CA LEU A 128 23.69 -9.49 4.33
C LEU A 128 24.26 -9.04 5.68
N VAL A 129 23.84 -7.87 6.18
CA VAL A 129 24.41 -7.24 7.36
C VAL A 129 23.34 -7.12 8.44
N LYS A 130 23.70 -7.48 9.69
CA LYS A 130 22.79 -7.30 10.83
C LYS A 130 22.64 -5.80 11.15
N PRO A 131 21.46 -5.34 11.61
CA PRO A 131 21.22 -3.92 11.89
C PRO A 131 22.25 -3.27 12.82
N GLY A 132 22.66 -3.96 13.89
CA GLY A 132 23.68 -3.46 14.83
C GLY A 132 25.09 -3.32 14.25
N ASN A 133 25.32 -3.76 13.01
CA ASN A 133 26.60 -3.64 12.32
C ASN A 133 26.59 -2.60 11.17
N TYR A 134 25.47 -1.94 10.87
CA TYR A 134 25.41 -0.97 9.77
C TYR A 134 26.43 0.16 9.93
N ARG A 135 26.55 0.71 11.15
CA ARG A 135 27.50 1.79 11.49
C ARG A 135 28.97 1.36 11.48
N LYS A 136 29.27 0.08 11.23
CA LYS A 136 30.64 -0.46 11.10
C LYS A 136 31.08 -0.62 9.64
N LEU A 137 30.16 -0.46 8.69
CA LEU A 137 30.46 -0.53 7.27
C LEU A 137 31.31 0.68 6.87
N ASP A 138 32.31 0.50 6.02
CA ASP A 138 33.14 1.61 5.52
C ASP A 138 32.44 2.34 4.36
N ILE A 139 31.38 3.09 4.70
CA ILE A 139 30.55 3.84 3.75
C ILE A 139 30.26 5.26 4.28
N VAL A 140 29.78 6.13 3.39
CA VAL A 140 29.43 7.52 3.75
C VAL A 140 28.34 7.55 4.82
N ARG A 141 28.45 8.48 5.78
CA ARG A 141 27.59 8.52 6.97
C ARG A 141 26.09 8.59 6.68
N SER A 142 25.69 9.31 5.63
CA SER A 142 24.29 9.42 5.21
C SER A 142 23.69 8.07 4.82
N LEU A 143 24.49 7.14 4.28
CA LEU A 143 24.02 5.81 3.91
C LEU A 143 23.69 4.94 5.12
N TYR A 144 24.21 5.24 6.30
CA TYR A 144 23.79 4.53 7.51
C TYR A 144 22.34 4.85 7.87
N GLU A 145 21.96 6.13 7.77
CA GLU A 145 20.58 6.57 8.00
C GLU A 145 19.65 5.95 6.94
N ASP A 146 20.09 5.93 5.68
CA ASP A 146 19.35 5.23 4.61
C ASP A 146 19.18 3.73 4.92
N LEU A 147 20.20 3.03 5.45
CA LEU A 147 20.11 1.61 5.80
C LEU A 147 19.15 1.35 6.98
N GLU A 148 19.16 2.25 7.96
CA GLU A 148 18.31 2.21 9.15
C GLU A 148 16.85 2.61 8.86
N ASP A 149 16.61 3.34 7.77
CA ASP A 149 15.27 3.72 7.33
C ASP A 149 14.59 2.59 6.53
N TYR A 150 14.07 1.60 7.24
CA TYR A 150 13.38 0.46 6.63
C TYR A 150 12.07 0.86 5.91
N PRO A 151 11.68 0.08 4.88
CA PRO A 151 10.34 0.17 4.31
C PRO A 151 9.28 0.03 5.42
N ASP A 152 8.30 0.92 5.41
CA ASP A 152 7.20 0.93 6.37
C ASP A 152 5.92 1.35 5.66
N ILE A 153 4.97 0.43 5.62
CA ILE A 153 3.62 0.64 5.06
C ILE A 153 2.95 1.92 5.58
N ARG A 154 3.19 2.33 6.83
CA ARG A 154 2.58 3.54 7.40
C ARG A 154 3.11 4.81 6.74
N LYS A 155 4.42 4.86 6.46
CA LYS A 155 5.06 5.97 5.75
C LYS A 155 4.53 6.05 4.31
N ASP A 156 4.40 4.90 3.67
CA ASP A 156 3.84 4.82 2.31
C ASP A 156 2.37 5.29 2.27
N LEU A 157 1.54 4.87 3.23
CA LEU A 157 0.16 5.32 3.33
C LEU A 157 0.04 6.84 3.55
N GLN A 158 0.89 7.42 4.40
CA GLN A 158 0.95 8.87 4.60
C GLN A 158 1.35 9.60 3.32
N ARG A 159 2.37 9.11 2.61
CA ARG A 159 2.80 9.67 1.31
C ARG A 159 1.67 9.60 0.29
N LEU A 160 1.05 8.44 0.10
CA LEU A 160 -0.02 8.23 -0.88
C LEU A 160 -1.27 9.07 -0.55
N SER A 161 -1.60 9.21 0.73
CA SER A 161 -2.66 10.09 1.23
C SER A 161 -2.42 11.54 0.82
N LEU A 162 -1.21 12.04 1.06
CA LEU A 162 -0.81 13.40 0.71
C LEU A 162 -0.81 13.62 -0.81
N GLU A 163 -0.29 12.67 -1.59
CA GLU A 163 -0.30 12.72 -3.05
C GLU A 163 -1.74 12.76 -3.60
N ARG A 164 -2.65 11.94 -3.06
CA ARG A 164 -4.07 11.96 -3.44
C ARG A 164 -4.71 13.30 -3.12
N HIS A 165 -4.50 13.83 -1.91
CA HIS A 165 -5.03 15.12 -1.50
C HIS A 165 -4.54 16.25 -2.42
N ASN A 166 -3.25 16.27 -2.75
CA ASN A 166 -2.68 17.26 -3.66
C ASN A 166 -3.26 17.17 -5.08
N ARG A 167 -3.52 15.96 -5.60
CA ARG A 167 -4.18 15.78 -6.91
C ARG A 167 -5.60 16.35 -6.91
N LEU A 168 -6.38 16.03 -5.88
CA LEU A 168 -7.75 16.52 -5.72
C LEU A 168 -7.80 18.06 -5.63
N ARG A 169 -6.87 18.67 -4.89
CA ARG A 169 -6.81 20.13 -4.74
C ARG A 169 -6.36 20.83 -6.04
N ASN A 170 -5.49 20.20 -6.81
CA ASN A 170 -4.93 20.80 -8.02
C ASN A 170 -5.79 20.58 -9.28
N GLY A 171 -6.94 19.90 -9.17
CA GLY A 171 -7.91 19.77 -10.27
C GLY A 171 -7.40 19.01 -11.49
N ILE A 172 -6.54 18.00 -11.28
CA ILE A 172 -6.06 17.07 -12.33
C ILE A 172 -6.65 15.69 -12.08
#